data_AF-A0A934QAE9-F1
#
_entry.id   AF-A0A934QAE9-F1
#
_cell.length_a   1.000
_cell.length_b   1.000
_cell.length_c   1.000
_cell.angle_alpha   90.00
_cell.angle_beta   90.00
_cell.angle_gamma   90.00
#
_symmetry.space_group_name_H-M   'P 1'
#
loop_
_entity.id
_entity.type
_entity.pdbx_description
1 polymer ?
#
loop_
_entity_poly.entity_id
_entity_poly.type
_entity_poly.pdbx_seq_one_letter_code
_entity_poly.pdbx_strand_id
1 'polypeptide(L)'
;MTSEPAEHTPSPRAAAFLSLGVIVWSDDPEVDPTVIADRNPVTLARSVALTIHDMLTDADLYAGAAEFVETLPPPEDWVWPEDVDDWLEALRESTPYPAYSFHRVPVSGGVDGTNHTAVTRHLEDALRAREQALTGEPAEPSASPPAAGRELGR
;
A
#
# COMPACT_ATOMS: atom_id res chain seq x y z
N MET A 1 21.66 -36.51 -30.03
CA MET A 1 20.43 -35.76 -29.78
C MET A 1 20.50 -35.29 -28.35
N THR A 2 20.93 -34.04 -28.15
CA THR A 2 21.13 -33.44 -26.82
C THR A 2 19.86 -32.67 -26.49
N SER A 3 19.12 -33.12 -25.47
CA SER A 3 17.94 -32.42 -24.97
C SER A 3 18.38 -31.21 -24.14
N GLU A 4 17.96 -30.02 -24.56
CA GLU A 4 18.05 -28.79 -23.77
C GLU A 4 17.18 -28.91 -22.50
N PRO A 5 17.65 -28.42 -21.33
CA PRO A 5 16.78 -28.28 -20.17
C PRO A 5 15.87 -27.06 -20.37
N ALA A 6 14.55 -27.29 -20.26
CA ALA A 6 13.56 -26.22 -20.28
C ALA A 6 13.86 -25.18 -19.20
N GLU A 7 14.09 -23.95 -19.64
CA GLU A 7 14.21 -22.78 -18.79
C GLU A 7 12.91 -22.63 -17.97
N HIS A 8 12.99 -22.85 -16.66
CA HIS A 8 11.93 -22.45 -15.74
C HIS A 8 11.89 -20.93 -15.72
N THR A 9 11.06 -20.33 -16.57
CA THR A 9 10.71 -18.93 -16.45
C THR A 9 10.03 -18.73 -15.09
N PRO A 10 10.60 -17.94 -14.15
CA PRO A 10 9.94 -17.69 -12.89
C PRO A 10 8.62 -16.96 -13.19
N SER A 11 7.50 -17.57 -12.81
CA SER A 11 6.19 -16.91 -12.89
C SER A 11 6.25 -15.56 -12.16
N PRO A 12 5.71 -14.48 -12.73
CA PRO A 12 5.64 -13.20 -12.03
C PRO A 12 4.87 -13.42 -10.73
N ARG A 13 5.55 -13.23 -9.60
CA ARG A 13 4.96 -13.33 -8.26
C ARG A 13 3.74 -12.40 -8.25
N ALA A 14 2.53 -12.98 -8.20
CA ALA A 14 1.29 -12.21 -8.31
C ALA A 14 1.32 -11.05 -7.31
N ALA A 15 0.96 -9.84 -7.76
CA ALA A 15 0.87 -8.68 -6.89
C ALA A 15 -0.09 -9.01 -5.75
N ALA A 16 0.39 -8.91 -4.50
CA ALA A 16 -0.46 -9.04 -3.33
C ALA A 16 -1.32 -7.77 -3.23
N PHE A 17 -2.61 -7.92 -3.04
CA PHE A 17 -3.52 -6.80 -2.82
C PHE A 17 -3.95 -6.76 -1.36
N LEU A 18 -4.13 -5.55 -0.84
CA LEU A 18 -4.73 -5.30 0.45
C LEU A 18 -6.05 -4.58 0.23
N SER A 19 -7.07 -4.99 0.98
CA SER A 19 -8.35 -4.31 1.01
C SER A 19 -8.33 -3.31 2.17
N LEU A 20 -8.80 -2.09 1.93
CA LEU A 20 -8.86 -1.01 2.91
C LEU A 20 -10.31 -0.55 3.07
N GLY A 21 -10.75 -0.40 4.31
CA GLY A 21 -12.02 0.21 4.69
C GLY A 21 -11.73 1.53 5.40
N VAL A 22 -12.42 2.59 5.00
CA VAL A 22 -12.28 3.92 5.60
C VAL A 22 -13.64 4.35 6.13
N ILE A 23 -13.69 4.77 7.40
CA ILE A 23 -14.87 5.29 8.08
C ILE A 23 -14.62 6.76 8.41
N VAL A 24 -15.48 7.64 7.93
CA VAL A 24 -15.49 9.07 8.23
C VAL A 24 -16.66 9.32 9.18
N TRP A 25 -16.36 9.74 10.40
CA TRP A 25 -17.34 9.84 11.49
C TRP A 25 -18.20 11.10 11.45
N SER A 26 -17.69 12.18 10.87
CA SER A 26 -18.40 13.45 10.73
C SER A 26 -17.79 14.30 9.60
N ASP A 27 -18.41 15.44 9.29
CA ASP A 27 -17.86 16.45 8.36
C ASP A 27 -16.75 17.31 9.00
N ASP A 28 -16.51 17.18 10.31
CA ASP A 28 -15.46 17.92 11.00
C ASP A 28 -14.06 17.41 10.59
N PRO A 29 -13.21 18.25 9.96
CA PRO A 29 -11.87 17.85 9.53
C PRO A 29 -10.92 17.55 10.70
N GLU A 30 -11.23 17.97 11.92
CA GLU A 30 -10.43 17.67 13.12
C GLU A 30 -10.70 16.25 13.65
N VAL A 31 -11.77 15.59 13.19
CA VAL A 31 -12.09 14.20 13.56
C VAL A 31 -11.41 13.24 12.59
N ASP A 32 -10.38 12.56 13.09
CA ASP A 32 -9.63 11.60 12.29
C ASP A 32 -10.52 10.44 11.79
N PRO A 33 -10.41 10.06 10.50
CA PRO A 33 -11.10 8.89 9.98
C PRO A 33 -10.47 7.59 10.51
N THR A 34 -11.29 6.57 10.70
CA THR A 34 -10.80 5.23 11.04
C THR A 34 -10.49 4.44 9.77
N VAL A 35 -9.29 3.86 9.70
CA VAL A 35 -8.84 3.05 8.56
C VAL A 35 -8.57 1.63 9.03
N ILE A 36 -9.20 0.66 8.36
CA ILE A 36 -9.08 -0.77 8.64
C ILE A 36 -8.52 -1.46 7.39
N ALA A 37 -7.59 -2.40 7.57
CA ALA A 37 -6.96 -3.11 6.47
C ALA A 37 -7.05 -4.63 6.67
N ASP A 38 -7.48 -5.35 5.64
CA ASP A 38 -7.49 -6.81 5.63
C ASP A 38 -7.15 -7.36 4.23
N ARG A 39 -6.61 -8.58 4.18
CA ARG A 39 -6.35 -9.28 2.92
C ARG A 39 -7.64 -9.85 2.32
N ASN A 40 -8.62 -10.18 3.16
CA ASN A 40 -9.92 -10.68 2.77
C ASN A 40 -10.96 -9.55 2.81
N PRO A 41 -11.58 -9.19 1.67
CA PRO A 41 -12.58 -8.12 1.62
C PRO A 41 -13.84 -8.42 2.46
N VAL A 42 -14.22 -9.69 2.65
CA VAL A 42 -15.39 -10.07 3.46
C VAL A 42 -15.10 -9.83 4.94
N THR A 43 -13.91 -10.22 5.40
CA THR A 43 -13.46 -9.93 6.78
C THR A 43 -13.35 -8.43 7.02
N LEU A 44 -12.90 -7.68 6.02
CA LEU A 44 -12.83 -6.22 6.09
C LEU A 44 -14.22 -5.59 6.24
N ALA A 45 -15.19 -5.97 5.40
CA ALA A 45 -16.54 -5.44 5.46
C ALA A 45 -17.17 -5.67 6.84
N ARG A 46 -17.04 -6.89 7.36
CA ARG A 46 -17.51 -7.22 8.71
C ARG A 46 -16.79 -6.39 9.80
N SER A 47 -15.47 -6.21 9.68
CA SER A 47 -14.71 -5.38 10.63
C SER A 47 -15.19 -3.93 10.61
N VAL A 48 -15.41 -3.36 9.43
CA VAL A 48 -15.96 -2.00 9.28
C VAL A 48 -17.34 -1.88 9.92
N ALA A 49 -18.26 -2.79 9.62
CA ALA A 49 -19.60 -2.78 10.19
C ALA A 49 -19.59 -2.92 11.72
N LEU A 50 -18.75 -3.83 12.26
CA LEU A 50 -18.57 -3.99 13.70
C LEU A 50 -18.02 -2.74 14.37
N THR A 51 -17.01 -2.09 13.78
CA THR A 51 -16.45 -0.84 14.32
C THR A 51 -17.50 0.27 14.34
N ILE A 52 -18.32 0.39 13.30
CA ILE A 52 -19.40 1.38 13.29
C ILE A 52 -20.46 1.03 14.34
N HIS A 53 -20.92 -0.21 14.38
CA HIS A 53 -21.92 -0.66 15.34
C HIS A 53 -21.50 -0.39 16.79
N ASP A 54 -20.26 -0.75 17.15
CA ASP A 54 -19.70 -0.52 18.48
C ASP A 54 -19.72 0.98 18.84
N MET A 55 -19.24 1.83 17.93
CA MET A 55 -19.24 3.27 18.11
C MET A 55 -20.63 3.88 18.22
N LEU A 56 -21.61 3.39 17.46
CA LEU A 56 -23.01 3.83 17.56
C LEU A 56 -23.69 3.34 18.84
N THR A 57 -23.23 2.23 19.42
CA THR A 57 -23.75 1.71 20.69
C THR A 57 -23.19 2.49 21.88
N ASP A 58 -21.90 2.87 21.83
CA ASP A 58 -21.22 3.60 22.90
C ASP A 58 -21.52 5.11 22.87
N ALA A 59 -21.74 5.68 21.69
CA ALA A 59 -21.93 7.10 21.48
C ALA A 59 -23.14 7.41 20.59
N ASP A 60 -23.93 8.42 21.00
CA ASP A 60 -25.02 8.96 20.21
C ASP A 60 -24.46 9.90 19.12
N LEU A 61 -23.84 9.31 18.09
CA LEU A 61 -23.09 10.04 17.05
C LEU A 61 -23.98 10.90 16.15
N TYR A 62 -25.26 10.55 16.02
CA TYR A 62 -26.25 11.30 15.26
C TYR A 62 -27.65 11.05 15.82
N ALA A 63 -28.59 11.96 15.55
CA ALA A 63 -29.96 11.83 16.03
C ALA A 63 -30.63 10.56 15.46
N GLY A 64 -30.98 9.62 16.35
CA GLY A 64 -31.59 8.33 15.98
C GLY A 64 -30.62 7.16 15.88
N ALA A 65 -29.34 7.34 16.21
CA ALA A 65 -28.35 6.26 16.21
C ALA A 65 -28.74 5.07 17.10
N ALA A 66 -29.26 5.35 18.30
CA ALA A 66 -29.73 4.30 19.21
C ALA A 66 -30.91 3.49 18.62
N GLU A 67 -31.92 4.18 18.06
CA GLU A 67 -33.07 3.52 17.42
C GLU A 67 -32.65 2.69 16.21
N PHE A 68 -31.70 3.19 15.42
CA PHE A 68 -31.12 2.46 14.29
C PHE A 68 -30.48 1.14 14.73
N VAL A 69 -29.63 1.18 15.77
CA VAL A 69 -28.95 -0.01 16.30
C VAL A 69 -29.95 -1.00 16.91
N GLU A 70 -31.00 -0.51 17.59
CA GLU A 70 -32.03 -1.37 18.20
C GLU A 70 -32.97 -2.03 17.17
N THR A 71 -33.15 -1.42 16.00
CA THR A 71 -34.12 -1.89 14.98
C THR A 71 -33.50 -2.92 14.04
N LEU A 72 -32.20 -2.82 13.77
CA LEU A 72 -31.52 -3.72 12.85
C LEU A 72 -30.96 -4.97 13.54
N PRO A 73 -30.73 -6.07 12.79
CA PRO A 73 -30.14 -7.27 13.34
C PRO A 73 -28.79 -6.99 14.01
N PRO A 74 -28.57 -7.45 15.26
CA PRO A 74 -27.29 -7.29 15.93
C PRO A 74 -26.18 -8.10 15.26
N PRO A 75 -24.90 -7.82 15.55
CA PRO A 75 -23.78 -8.48 14.86
C PRO A 75 -23.67 -9.99 15.04
N GLU A 76 -24.32 -10.53 16.07
CA GLU A 76 -24.46 -11.97 16.32
C GLU A 76 -25.37 -12.67 15.28
N ASP A 77 -26.29 -11.93 14.67
CA ASP A 77 -27.23 -12.43 13.66
C ASP A 77 -26.71 -12.27 12.22
N TRP A 78 -25.57 -11.61 12.00
CA TRP A 78 -24.92 -11.50 10.69
C TRP A 78 -24.22 -12.82 10.33
N VAL A 79 -24.96 -13.80 9.83
CA VAL A 79 -24.44 -15.14 9.51
C VAL A 79 -23.72 -15.13 8.16
N TRP A 80 -24.22 -14.35 7.21
CA TRP A 80 -23.76 -14.27 5.84
C TRP A 80 -23.12 -12.91 5.53
N PRO A 81 -22.24 -12.83 4.51
CA PRO A 81 -21.70 -11.56 4.04
C PRO A 81 -22.80 -10.55 3.66
N GLU A 82 -23.89 -11.03 3.07
CA GLU A 82 -25.03 -10.22 2.64
C GLU A 82 -25.72 -9.53 3.82
N ASP A 83 -25.77 -10.15 5.01
CA ASP A 83 -26.36 -9.54 6.20
C ASP A 83 -25.57 -8.28 6.62
N VAL A 84 -24.24 -8.29 6.42
CA VAL A 84 -23.36 -7.14 6.68
C VAL A 84 -23.57 -6.06 5.62
N ASP A 85 -23.69 -6.45 4.35
CA ASP A 85 -23.92 -5.52 3.25
C ASP A 85 -25.28 -4.81 3.42
N ASP A 86 -26.34 -5.54 3.75
CA ASP A 86 -27.68 -5.00 4.02
C ASP A 86 -27.67 -4.02 5.20
N TRP A 87 -26.95 -4.35 6.29
CA TRP A 87 -26.81 -3.46 7.44
C TRP A 87 -26.06 -2.17 7.09
N LEU A 88 -24.97 -2.28 6.33
CA LEU A 88 -24.19 -1.13 5.87
C LEU A 88 -24.99 -0.25 4.88
N GLU A 89 -25.80 -0.86 4.01
CA GLU A 89 -26.69 -0.14 3.10
C GLU A 89 -27.78 0.62 3.88
N ALA A 90 -28.43 -0.02 4.85
CA ALA A 90 -29.40 0.63 5.73
C ALA A 90 -28.79 1.82 6.49
N LEU A 91 -27.53 1.72 6.93
CA LEU A 91 -26.80 2.82 7.56
C LEU A 91 -26.62 4.01 6.61
N ARG A 92 -26.23 3.73 5.36
CA ARG A 92 -26.04 4.78 4.35
C ARG A 92 -27.35 5.52 4.02
N GLU A 93 -28.48 4.82 4.10
CA GLU A 93 -29.81 5.41 3.89
C GLU A 93 -30.31 6.22 5.09
N SER A 94 -29.92 5.84 6.31
CA SER A 94 -30.40 6.50 7.53
C SER A 94 -29.68 7.80 7.83
N THR A 95 -28.39 7.90 7.50
CA THR A 95 -27.56 9.05 7.86
C THR A 95 -26.45 9.32 6.84
N PRO A 96 -26.06 10.60 6.61
CA PRO A 96 -24.85 10.92 5.87
C PRO A 96 -23.56 10.52 6.59
N TYR A 97 -23.57 10.45 7.93
CA TYR A 97 -22.40 10.06 8.74
C TYR A 97 -22.79 9.12 9.90
N PRO A 98 -22.00 8.07 10.18
CA PRO A 98 -20.69 7.78 9.59
C PRO A 98 -20.76 7.28 8.14
N ALA A 99 -19.89 7.84 7.29
CA ALA A 99 -19.74 7.44 5.90
C ALA A 99 -18.61 6.41 5.78
N TYR A 100 -18.77 5.41 4.91
CA TYR A 100 -17.75 4.37 4.73
C TYR A 100 -17.42 4.14 3.25
N SER A 101 -16.19 3.72 2.99
CA SER A 101 -15.72 3.36 1.64
C SER A 101 -14.72 2.21 1.66
N PHE A 102 -14.71 1.42 0.58
CA PHE A 102 -13.81 0.29 0.40
C PHE A 102 -12.88 0.51 -0.79
N HIS A 103 -11.60 0.20 -0.60
CA HIS A 103 -10.55 0.39 -1.60
C HIS A 103 -9.69 -0.87 -1.70
N ARG A 104 -9.14 -1.12 -2.89
CA ARG A 104 -8.13 -2.15 -3.10
C ARG A 104 -6.81 -1.49 -3.47
N VAL A 105 -5.79 -1.72 -2.65
CA VAL A 105 -4.46 -1.15 -2.87
C VAL A 105 -3.46 -2.25 -3.24
N PRO A 106 -2.62 -2.05 -4.27
CA PRO A 106 -1.56 -2.98 -4.60
C PRO A 106 -0.44 -2.86 -3.57
N VAL A 107 -0.10 -3.97 -2.90
CA VAL A 107 1.06 -4.02 -2.00
C VAL A 107 2.29 -4.29 -2.85
N SER A 108 2.92 -3.22 -3.30
CA SER A 108 4.15 -3.27 -4.10
C SER A 108 5.37 -3.33 -3.19
N GLY A 109 5.56 -4.45 -2.48
CA GLY A 109 6.72 -4.63 -1.62
C GLY A 109 6.64 -5.91 -0.80
N GLY A 110 7.80 -6.47 -0.44
CA GLY A 110 7.84 -7.59 0.50
C GLY A 110 7.33 -7.18 1.88
N VAL A 111 7.51 -8.06 2.86
CA VAL A 111 6.90 -7.96 4.21
C VAL A 111 7.16 -6.61 4.91
N ASP A 112 8.22 -5.88 4.54
CA ASP A 112 8.62 -4.58 5.08
C ASP A 112 8.27 -3.38 4.15
N GLY A 113 7.37 -3.55 3.18
CA GLY A 113 6.97 -2.49 2.22
C GLY A 113 8.03 -2.13 1.18
N THR A 114 9.19 -2.80 1.20
CA THR A 114 10.27 -2.58 0.24
C THR A 114 9.97 -3.31 -1.07
N ASN A 115 10.00 -2.58 -2.19
CA ASN A 115 9.95 -3.17 -3.53
C ASN A 115 11.27 -3.92 -3.81
N HIS A 116 11.37 -5.15 -3.32
CA HIS A 116 12.59 -5.96 -3.44
C HIS A 116 13.03 -6.13 -4.89
N THR A 117 12.11 -6.18 -5.85
CA THR A 117 12.47 -6.26 -7.28
C THR A 117 13.18 -5.00 -7.75
N ALA A 118 12.71 -3.81 -7.36
CA ALA A 118 13.39 -2.55 -7.65
C ALA A 118 14.74 -2.46 -6.94
N VAL A 119 14.82 -2.90 -5.67
CA VAL A 119 16.06 -2.92 -4.89
C VAL A 119 17.09 -3.88 -5.46
N THR A 120 16.68 -5.11 -5.83
CA THR A 120 17.56 -6.10 -6.45
C THR A 120 18.09 -5.60 -7.78
N ARG A 121 17.24 -5.03 -8.65
CA ARG A 121 17.69 -4.43 -9.92
C ARG A 121 18.71 -3.31 -9.67
N HIS A 122 18.43 -2.41 -8.73
CA HIS A 122 19.34 -1.32 -8.42
C HIS A 122 20.68 -1.82 -7.85
N LEU A 123 20.65 -2.87 -7.03
CA LEU A 123 21.84 -3.50 -6.49
C LEU A 123 22.67 -4.17 -7.60
N GLU A 124 22.03 -4.90 -8.52
CA GLU A 124 22.69 -5.51 -9.68
C GLU A 124 23.35 -4.47 -10.58
N ASP A 125 22.67 -3.36 -10.84
CA ASP A 125 23.22 -2.26 -11.64
C ASP A 125 24.40 -1.58 -10.93
N ALA A 126 24.31 -1.36 -9.61
CA ALA A 126 25.40 -0.79 -8.81
C ALA A 126 26.62 -1.71 -8.76
N LEU A 127 26.41 -3.02 -8.62
CA LEU A 127 27.48 -4.02 -8.65
C LEU A 127 28.15 -4.09 -10.02
N ARG A 128 27.37 -4.09 -11.11
CA ARG A 128 27.90 -4.06 -12.48
C ARG A 128 28.70 -2.79 -12.76
N ALA A 129 28.21 -1.62 -12.33
CA ALA A 129 28.93 -0.37 -12.47
C ALA A 129 30.27 -0.39 -11.70
N ARG A 130 30.30 -1.00 -10.51
CA ARG A 130 31.53 -1.15 -9.73
C ARG A 130 32.50 -2.15 -10.35
N GLU A 131 32.02 -3.25 -10.91
CA GLU A 131 32.85 -4.22 -11.64
C GLU A 131 33.47 -3.59 -12.90
N GLN A 132 32.72 -2.77 -13.64
CA GLN A 132 33.23 -2.00 -14.76
C GLN A 132 34.28 -0.97 -14.34
N ALA A 133 34.06 -0.27 -13.22
CA ALA A 133 35.05 0.67 -12.67
C ALA A 133 36.32 -0.02 -12.15
N LEU A 134 36.24 -1.28 -11.72
CA LEU A 134 37.39 -2.09 -11.31
C LEU A 134 38.14 -2.71 -12.50
N THR A 135 37.45 -2.97 -13.61
CA THR A 135 38.03 -3.55 -14.84
C THR A 135 38.56 -2.47 -15.78
N GLY A 136 38.02 -1.25 -15.70
CA GLY A 136 38.54 -0.06 -16.36
C GLY A 136 39.71 0.52 -15.59
N GLU A 137 40.92 0.10 -15.94
CA GLU A 137 42.16 0.80 -15.59
C GLU A 137 42.02 2.29 -15.95
N PRO A 138 42.42 3.25 -15.08
CA PRO A 138 42.36 4.67 -15.40
C PRO A 138 43.23 4.90 -16.63
N ALA A 139 42.66 5.52 -17.68
CA ALA A 139 43.44 6.07 -18.76
C ALA A 139 44.56 6.93 -18.16
N GLU A 140 45.81 6.49 -18.30
CA GLU A 140 46.97 7.22 -17.81
C GLU A 140 46.92 8.66 -18.36
N PRO A 141 47.08 9.69 -17.50
CA PRO A 141 47.38 11.03 -17.96
C PRO A 141 48.82 11.05 -18.48
N SER A 142 49.00 10.75 -19.77
CA SER A 142 50.33 10.73 -20.37
C SER A 142 50.79 12.14 -20.75
N ALA A 143 51.90 12.54 -20.14
CA ALA A 143 52.86 13.60 -20.46
C ALA A 143 52.61 15.03 -19.93
N SER A 144 53.27 15.29 -18.80
CA SER A 144 53.68 16.59 -18.25
C SER A 144 54.65 17.39 -19.17
N PRO A 145 54.83 18.70 -18.93
CA PRO A 145 55.48 19.64 -19.86
C PRO A 145 57.01 19.66 -19.70
N PRO A 146 57.75 20.32 -20.62
CA PRO A 146 59.03 20.91 -20.25
C PRO A 146 58.98 22.44 -20.30
N ALA A 147 59.47 23.03 -19.21
CA ALA A 147 59.78 24.44 -19.05
C ALA A 147 61.04 24.82 -19.83
N ALA A 148 61.03 26.01 -20.43
CA ALA A 148 62.21 26.85 -20.56
C ALA A 148 61.77 28.26 -20.95
N GLY A 149 61.87 29.20 -20.00
CA GLY A 149 61.74 30.62 -20.30
C GLY A 149 62.89 31.12 -21.17
N ARG A 150 62.71 32.32 -21.75
CA ARG A 150 63.61 33.48 -21.62
C ARG A 150 63.30 34.56 -22.67
N GLU A 151 63.01 35.77 -22.17
CA GLU A 151 63.21 37.12 -22.77
C GLU A 151 62.44 37.47 -24.06
N LEU A 152 62.02 38.69 -24.40
CA LEU A 152 62.04 40.11 -23.94
C LEU A 152 61.00 40.77 -24.90
N GLY A 153 60.15 41.72 -24.55
CA GLY A 153 60.47 43.04 -24.03
C GLY A 153 59.61 44.07 -24.80
N ARG A 154 58.92 44.92 -24.02
CA ARG A 154 58.28 46.22 -24.33
C ARG A 154 57.26 46.31 -25.48
#